data_AF-A0A7C3XGW8-F1
#
_entry.id   AF-A0A7C3XGW8-F1
#
_cell.length_a   1.000
_cell.length_b   1.000
_cell.length_c   1.000
_cell.angle_alpha   90.00
_cell.angle_beta   90.00
_cell.angle_gamma   90.00
#
_symmetry.space_group_name_H-M   'P 1'
#
loop_
_entity.id
_entity.type
_entity.pdbx_description
1 polymer ?
#
loop_
_entity_poly.entity_id
_entity_poly.type
_entity_poly.pdbx_seq_one_letter_code
_entity_poly.pdbx_strand_id
1 'polypeptide(L)'
;MTKEDIQKEIEKIGEIMAELAKDERAFRAILEAHEREDVMTFQSELKKHGLLEFCEKICFWICSKRCVSTCGFLCPVQEVGGKEIDVEEMRRFAQEFERLVKDREKLARLLEAYERKDPKAFQDELKKVELIRYCRQICSWICNIRCRRICVELCPPPPLITHIGLIPTTQFTPSGLANGPSVPPGPAPSPNPAAGVGDHPFGGKVNIRGLFNIANPSQYKVEYSKSTTGPWTPIEAVLQDFYLVPHPPFINYYTRSPTAGWYNVADMGLGSQGKTYLTDWNTPSGTGVYYLKLTVKNAMDVEFESPIVTVQVDNENPNIDQPELWLEKPDGSVVPLGCCGGVRKGDGIIQIKIRAWDENFSQLTLVAEGGCSGSITITDLNTGGAPVSRTYNGNTADKGEPVTRIVRWDPWSGPSNVEPCCYVVVLSIWDRAIVDNHWAGGHGPVQRWVSLQIAI
;
A
#
# COMPACT_ATOMS: atom_id res chain seq x y z
N MET A 1 -17.39 -13.97 -16.17
CA MET A 1 -18.47 -14.41 -15.27
C MET A 1 -19.25 -15.50 -15.98
N THR A 2 -19.15 -16.72 -15.46
CA THR A 2 -19.80 -17.91 -16.01
C THR A 2 -21.22 -18.04 -15.44
N LYS A 3 -22.06 -18.89 -16.05
CA LYS A 3 -23.37 -19.25 -15.49
C LYS A 3 -23.24 -19.84 -14.07
N GLU A 4 -22.17 -20.59 -13.83
CA GLU A 4 -21.88 -21.20 -12.55
C GLU A 4 -21.54 -20.15 -11.48
N ASP A 5 -20.80 -19.10 -11.84
CA ASP A 5 -20.51 -17.97 -10.94
C ASP A 5 -21.80 -17.27 -10.49
N ILE A 6 -22.72 -17.01 -11.43
CA ILE A 6 -24.02 -16.37 -11.15
C ILE A 6 -24.86 -17.24 -10.21
N GLN A 7 -24.91 -18.55 -10.47
CA GLN A 7 -25.68 -19.48 -9.65
C GLN A 7 -25.16 -19.50 -8.20
N LYS A 8 -23.84 -19.63 -8.03
CA LYS A 8 -23.20 -19.62 -6.71
C LYS A 8 -23.45 -18.33 -5.95
N GLU A 9 -23.41 -17.18 -6.64
CA GLU A 9 -23.69 -15.89 -6.01
C GLU A 9 -25.15 -15.79 -5.54
N ILE A 10 -26.12 -16.22 -6.35
CA ILE A 10 -27.54 -16.23 -5.98
C ILE A 10 -27.81 -17.15 -4.80
N GLU A 11 -27.27 -18.38 -4.83
CA GLU A 11 -27.39 -19.35 -3.74
C GLU A 11 -26.84 -18.76 -2.43
N LYS A 12 -25.62 -18.20 -2.48
CA LYS A 12 -24.97 -17.62 -1.31
C LYS A 12 -25.75 -16.46 -0.71
N ILE A 13 -26.23 -15.52 -1.53
CA ILE A 13 -27.04 -14.40 -1.06
C ILE A 13 -28.37 -14.90 -0.49
N GLY A 14 -28.99 -15.91 -1.13
CA GLY A 14 -30.23 -16.52 -0.64
C GLY A 14 -30.06 -17.11 0.77
N GLU A 15 -28.98 -17.85 1.01
CA GLU A 15 -28.64 -18.39 2.33
C GLU A 15 -28.44 -17.30 3.38
N ILE A 16 -27.67 -16.27 3.05
CA ILE A 16 -27.40 -15.13 3.96
C ILE A 16 -28.70 -14.43 4.36
N MET A 17 -29.55 -14.13 3.38
CA MET A 17 -30.83 -13.46 3.63
C MET A 17 -31.79 -14.33 4.44
N ALA A 18 -31.80 -15.65 4.17
CA ALA A 18 -32.62 -16.60 4.93
C ALA A 18 -32.14 -16.72 6.38
N GLU A 19 -30.82 -16.73 6.61
CA GLU A 19 -30.26 -16.74 7.96
C GLU A 19 -30.61 -15.46 8.71
N LEU A 20 -30.42 -14.29 8.08
CA LEU A 20 -30.74 -13.01 8.69
C LEU A 20 -32.24 -12.89 9.02
N ALA A 21 -33.12 -13.44 8.18
CA ALA A 21 -34.57 -13.42 8.39
C ALA A 21 -35.04 -14.27 9.59
N LYS A 22 -34.20 -15.16 10.15
CA LYS A 22 -34.53 -15.91 11.38
C LYS A 22 -34.57 -15.01 12.61
N ASP A 23 -33.84 -13.90 12.60
CA ASP A 23 -33.90 -12.88 13.64
C ASP A 23 -34.77 -11.70 13.14
N GLU A 24 -36.08 -11.75 13.43
CA GLU A 24 -37.02 -10.73 12.98
C GLU A 24 -36.62 -9.32 13.44
N ARG A 25 -36.06 -9.20 14.66
CA ARG A 25 -35.67 -7.92 15.22
C ARG A 25 -34.50 -7.33 14.46
N ALA A 26 -33.45 -8.12 14.22
CA ALA A 26 -32.29 -7.67 13.45
C ALA A 26 -32.67 -7.36 12.00
N PHE A 27 -33.46 -8.24 11.37
CA PHE A 27 -33.93 -8.05 10.00
C PHE A 27 -34.72 -6.74 9.87
N ARG A 28 -35.64 -6.46 10.79
CA ARG A 28 -36.40 -5.20 10.83
C ARG A 28 -35.50 -3.99 11.04
N ALA A 29 -34.56 -4.06 12.00
CA ALA A 29 -33.64 -2.96 12.27
C ALA A 29 -32.78 -2.61 11.05
N ILE A 30 -32.30 -3.61 10.31
CA ILE A 30 -31.54 -3.43 9.06
C ILE A 30 -32.40 -2.78 7.97
N LEU A 31 -33.65 -3.21 7.80
CA LEU A 31 -34.57 -2.60 6.83
C LEU A 31 -34.90 -1.14 7.16
N GLU A 32 -35.15 -0.84 8.44
CA GLU A 32 -35.42 0.53 8.91
C GLU A 32 -34.18 1.42 8.76
N ALA A 33 -33.00 0.90 9.07
CA ALA A 33 -31.74 1.60 8.88
C ALA A 33 -31.49 1.90 7.39
N HIS A 34 -31.70 0.94 6.50
CA HIS A 34 -31.64 1.17 5.05
C HIS A 34 -32.66 2.23 4.63
N GLU A 35 -33.89 2.23 5.17
CA GLU A 35 -34.91 3.21 4.81
C GLU A 35 -34.55 4.63 5.23
N ARG A 36 -33.90 4.78 6.39
CA ARG A 36 -33.44 6.07 6.91
C ARG A 36 -32.06 6.47 6.39
N GLU A 37 -31.46 5.64 5.53
CA GLU A 37 -30.09 5.82 5.05
C GLU A 37 -29.10 5.95 6.24
N ASP A 38 -29.39 5.23 7.33
CA ASP A 38 -28.62 5.21 8.57
C ASP A 38 -27.46 4.20 8.47
N VAL A 39 -26.33 4.70 7.96
CA VAL A 39 -25.08 3.93 7.79
C VAL A 39 -24.66 3.25 9.09
N MET A 40 -24.76 3.96 10.22
CA MET A 40 -24.22 3.50 11.50
C MET A 40 -25.01 2.30 12.03
N THR A 41 -26.34 2.41 12.04
CA THR A 41 -27.21 1.31 12.48
C THR A 41 -27.12 0.14 11.51
N PHE A 42 -27.12 0.40 10.20
CA PHE A 42 -27.06 -0.65 9.18
C PHE A 42 -25.80 -1.53 9.32
N GLN A 43 -24.62 -0.91 9.40
CA GLN A 43 -23.35 -1.63 9.53
C GLN A 43 -23.22 -2.35 10.87
N SER A 44 -23.67 -1.71 11.96
CA SER A 44 -23.63 -2.30 13.29
C SER A 44 -24.44 -3.59 13.39
N GLU A 45 -25.69 -3.57 12.89
CA GLU A 45 -26.52 -4.77 12.89
C GLU A 45 -25.89 -5.87 12.03
N LEU A 46 -25.40 -5.56 10.82
CA LEU A 46 -24.72 -6.56 9.99
C LEU A 46 -23.50 -7.18 10.68
N LYS A 47 -22.68 -6.38 11.37
CA LYS A 47 -21.51 -6.91 12.08
C LYS A 47 -21.90 -7.84 13.22
N LYS A 48 -22.94 -7.55 14.00
CA LYS A 48 -23.41 -8.42 15.09
C LYS A 48 -23.73 -9.84 14.61
N HIS A 49 -24.14 -9.97 13.36
CA HIS A 49 -24.45 -11.25 12.71
C HIS A 49 -23.29 -11.81 11.85
N GLY A 50 -22.12 -11.17 11.85
CA GLY A 50 -20.97 -11.60 11.03
C GLY A 50 -21.18 -11.41 9.53
N LEU A 51 -22.08 -10.52 9.12
CA LEU A 51 -22.48 -10.32 7.72
C LEU A 51 -21.92 -9.05 7.08
N LEU A 52 -21.02 -8.35 7.76
CA LEU A 52 -20.48 -7.09 7.29
C LEU A 52 -19.73 -7.21 5.95
N GLU A 53 -19.05 -8.34 5.71
CA GLU A 53 -18.39 -8.63 4.43
C GLU A 53 -19.38 -8.68 3.24
N PHE A 54 -20.67 -8.97 3.52
CA PHE A 54 -21.74 -9.04 2.53
C PHE A 54 -22.59 -7.75 2.48
N CYS A 55 -22.16 -6.67 3.15
CA CYS A 55 -22.95 -5.44 3.30
C CYS A 55 -23.54 -4.95 1.98
N GLU A 56 -22.69 -4.77 0.94
CA GLU A 56 -23.13 -4.26 -0.36
C GLU A 56 -24.17 -5.19 -1.00
N LYS A 57 -23.95 -6.51 -0.96
CA LYS A 57 -24.86 -7.52 -1.52
C LYS A 57 -26.21 -7.53 -0.81
N ILE A 58 -26.20 -7.46 0.52
CA ILE A 58 -27.42 -7.38 1.34
C ILE A 58 -28.18 -6.08 1.05
N CYS A 59 -27.47 -4.95 0.98
CA CYS A 59 -28.08 -3.68 0.63
C CYS A 59 -28.74 -3.72 -0.75
N PHE A 60 -28.06 -4.25 -1.77
CA PHE A 60 -28.64 -4.39 -3.11
C PHE A 60 -29.84 -5.33 -3.13
N TRP A 61 -29.82 -6.43 -2.36
CA TRP A 61 -30.97 -7.32 -2.24
C TRP A 61 -32.19 -6.60 -1.66
N ILE A 62 -32.00 -5.87 -0.56
CA ILE A 62 -33.05 -5.07 0.09
C ILE A 62 -33.59 -4.04 -0.91
N CYS A 63 -32.67 -3.31 -1.56
CA CYS A 63 -33.03 -2.25 -2.47
C CYS A 63 -33.77 -2.79 -3.70
N SER A 64 -33.33 -3.90 -4.28
CA SER A 64 -34.01 -4.59 -5.39
C SER A 64 -35.45 -4.96 -5.02
N LYS A 65 -35.68 -5.53 -3.83
CA LYS A 65 -37.03 -5.86 -3.36
C LYS A 65 -37.91 -4.61 -3.22
N ARG A 66 -37.35 -3.51 -2.70
CA ARG A 66 -38.06 -2.22 -2.59
C ARG A 66 -38.33 -1.60 -3.96
N CYS A 67 -37.42 -1.74 -4.93
CA CYS A 67 -37.63 -1.29 -6.31
C CYS A 67 -38.82 -1.98 -6.97
N VAL A 68 -38.87 -3.31 -6.88
CA VAL A 68 -39.98 -4.09 -7.46
C VAL A 68 -41.31 -3.64 -6.89
N SER A 69 -41.39 -3.46 -5.56
CA SER A 69 -42.61 -2.99 -4.90
C SER A 69 -42.98 -1.55 -5.29
N THR A 70 -42.03 -0.62 -5.21
CA THR A 70 -42.27 0.81 -5.49
C THR A 70 -42.64 1.03 -6.95
N CYS A 71 -41.93 0.39 -7.89
CA CYS A 71 -42.23 0.54 -9.32
C CYS A 71 -43.49 -0.21 -9.75
N GLY A 72 -43.83 -1.31 -9.09
CA GLY A 72 -45.14 -1.95 -9.26
C GLY A 72 -46.28 -1.03 -8.82
N PHE A 73 -46.08 -0.29 -7.72
CA PHE A 73 -47.06 0.67 -7.20
C PHE A 73 -47.19 1.94 -8.05
N LEU A 74 -46.07 2.55 -8.46
CA LEU A 74 -46.04 3.75 -9.29
C LEU A 74 -46.52 3.48 -10.72
N CYS A 75 -46.28 2.27 -11.23
CA CYS A 75 -46.59 1.85 -12.60
C CYS A 75 -47.33 0.49 -12.60
N PRO A 76 -48.63 0.47 -12.23
CA PRO A 76 -49.41 -0.77 -12.08
C PRO A 76 -49.80 -1.40 -13.42
N VAL A 77 -49.88 -0.61 -14.50
CA VAL A 77 -50.23 -1.10 -15.84
C VAL A 77 -48.97 -1.52 -16.60
N GLN A 78 -48.93 -2.78 -17.03
CA GLN A 78 -47.97 -3.27 -18.03
C GLN A 78 -48.75 -3.98 -19.13
N GLU A 79 -49.21 -3.24 -20.14
CA GLU A 79 -49.47 -3.86 -21.44
C GLU A 79 -48.14 -3.88 -22.20
N VAL A 80 -47.28 -4.84 -21.85
CA VAL A 80 -46.14 -5.19 -22.69
C VAL A 80 -46.54 -6.48 -23.38
N GLY A 81 -47.12 -6.37 -24.57
CA GLY A 81 -47.25 -7.54 -25.44
C GLY A 81 -45.85 -8.15 -25.58
N GLY A 82 -45.71 -9.46 -25.35
CA GLY A 82 -44.44 -10.19 -25.17
C GLY A 82 -43.53 -10.25 -26.40
N LYS A 83 -43.31 -9.11 -27.07
CA LYS A 83 -42.31 -8.93 -28.10
C LYS A 83 -40.95 -8.79 -27.45
N GLU A 84 -39.99 -9.50 -28.03
CA GLU A 84 -38.58 -9.37 -27.70
C GLU A 84 -38.13 -7.91 -27.91
N ILE A 85 -37.31 -7.39 -27.00
CA ILE A 85 -36.77 -6.03 -27.10
C ILE A 85 -35.71 -6.05 -28.21
N ASP A 86 -35.96 -5.33 -29.30
CA ASP A 86 -34.99 -5.17 -30.40
C ASP A 86 -34.13 -3.89 -30.25
N VAL A 87 -33.11 -3.77 -31.09
CA VAL A 87 -32.18 -2.62 -31.07
C VAL A 87 -32.90 -1.30 -31.36
N GLU A 88 -33.97 -1.33 -32.16
CA GLU A 88 -34.71 -0.13 -32.53
C GLU A 88 -35.56 0.39 -31.38
N GLU A 89 -36.14 -0.51 -30.59
CA GLU A 89 -36.78 -0.20 -29.31
C GLU A 89 -35.79 0.50 -28.36
N MET A 90 -34.61 -0.09 -28.15
CA MET A 90 -33.58 0.49 -27.27
C MET A 90 -33.12 1.88 -27.75
N ARG A 91 -32.96 2.05 -29.07
CA ARG A 91 -32.58 3.34 -29.67
C ARG A 91 -33.67 4.37 -29.46
N ARG A 92 -34.94 3.99 -29.61
CA ARG A 92 -36.09 4.87 -29.39
C ARG A 92 -36.20 5.29 -27.93
N PHE A 93 -36.05 4.35 -26.99
CA PHE A 93 -36.01 4.65 -25.56
C PHE A 93 -34.91 5.67 -25.25
N ALA A 94 -33.68 5.46 -25.74
CA ALA A 94 -32.56 6.37 -25.49
C ALA A 94 -32.82 7.81 -25.99
N GLN A 95 -33.41 7.96 -27.19
CA GLN A 95 -33.73 9.27 -27.77
C GLN A 95 -34.84 10.00 -27.01
N GLU A 96 -35.86 9.27 -26.56
CA GLU A 96 -36.95 9.88 -25.79
C GLU A 96 -36.53 10.16 -24.34
N PHE A 97 -35.70 9.31 -23.77
CA PHE A 97 -35.12 9.50 -22.44
C PHE A 97 -34.22 10.74 -22.36
N GLU A 98 -33.45 11.04 -23.42
CA GLU A 98 -32.63 12.25 -23.50
C GLU A 98 -33.47 13.52 -23.30
N ARG A 99 -34.71 13.56 -23.82
CA ARG A 99 -35.62 14.72 -23.67
C ARG A 99 -36.01 14.95 -22.22
N LEU A 100 -36.25 13.87 -21.46
CA LEU A 100 -36.52 13.94 -20.03
C LEU A 100 -35.31 14.47 -19.25
N VAL A 101 -34.10 14.01 -19.58
CA VAL A 101 -32.88 14.39 -18.85
C VAL A 101 -32.45 15.84 -19.14
N LYS A 102 -32.69 16.36 -20.35
CA LYS A 102 -32.40 17.76 -20.71
C LYS A 102 -33.30 18.77 -20.00
N ASP A 103 -34.52 18.38 -19.65
CA ASP A 103 -35.46 19.22 -18.93
C ASP A 103 -35.31 19.02 -17.41
N ARG A 104 -34.38 19.78 -16.82
CA ARG A 104 -34.02 19.65 -15.38
C ARG A 104 -35.21 19.82 -14.44
N GLU A 105 -36.16 20.68 -14.79
CA GLU A 105 -37.33 20.92 -13.96
C GLU A 105 -38.30 19.73 -13.99
N LYS A 106 -38.55 19.15 -15.17
CA LYS A 106 -39.37 17.94 -15.28
C LYS A 106 -38.71 16.75 -14.60
N LEU A 107 -37.39 16.58 -14.77
CA LEU A 107 -36.65 15.53 -14.08
C LEU A 107 -36.76 15.70 -12.55
N ALA A 108 -36.60 16.92 -12.02
CA ALA A 108 -36.75 17.19 -10.60
C ALA A 108 -38.15 16.84 -10.08
N ARG A 109 -39.22 17.24 -10.78
CA ARG A 109 -40.60 16.90 -10.40
C ARG A 109 -40.86 15.39 -10.46
N LEU A 110 -40.32 14.69 -11.46
CA LEU A 110 -40.43 13.24 -11.57
C LEU A 110 -39.73 12.54 -10.40
N LEU A 111 -38.54 13.01 -10.01
CA LEU A 111 -37.80 12.49 -8.85
C LEU A 111 -38.54 12.78 -7.54
N GLU A 112 -39.11 13.98 -7.36
CA GLU A 112 -39.91 14.33 -6.19
C GLU A 112 -41.17 13.44 -6.09
N ALA A 113 -41.85 13.18 -7.20
CA ALA A 113 -42.98 12.26 -7.25
C ALA A 113 -42.57 10.82 -6.91
N TYR A 114 -41.40 10.38 -7.39
CA TYR A 114 -40.83 9.08 -7.03
C TYR A 114 -40.51 8.99 -5.53
N GLU A 115 -39.87 10.01 -4.95
CA GLU A 115 -39.52 10.07 -3.52
C GLU A 115 -40.76 10.07 -2.62
N ARG A 116 -41.80 10.81 -2.99
CA ARG A 116 -43.10 10.81 -2.30
C ARG A 116 -43.91 9.54 -2.52
N LYS A 117 -43.45 8.65 -3.40
CA LYS A 117 -44.19 7.47 -3.86
C LYS A 117 -45.60 7.87 -4.35
N ASP A 118 -45.72 8.98 -5.08
CA ASP A 118 -47.00 9.46 -5.61
C ASP A 118 -47.24 8.90 -7.04
N PRO A 119 -48.10 7.87 -7.20
CA PRO A 119 -48.31 7.24 -8.50
C PRO A 119 -48.95 8.19 -9.51
N LYS A 120 -49.80 9.12 -9.05
CA LYS A 120 -50.49 10.05 -9.93
C LYS A 120 -49.51 11.09 -10.45
N ALA A 121 -48.79 11.76 -9.56
CA ALA A 121 -47.81 12.76 -9.95
C ALA A 121 -46.71 12.17 -10.85
N PHE A 122 -46.23 10.96 -10.52
CA PHE A 122 -45.19 10.30 -11.30
C PHE A 122 -45.65 9.98 -12.73
N GLN A 123 -46.84 9.40 -12.88
CA GLN A 123 -47.40 9.09 -14.20
C GLN A 123 -47.74 10.35 -14.99
N ASP A 124 -48.23 11.40 -14.32
CA ASP A 124 -48.59 12.66 -14.99
C ASP A 124 -47.35 13.39 -15.54
N GLU A 125 -46.22 13.39 -14.82
CA GLU A 125 -44.96 13.90 -15.37
C GLU A 125 -44.48 13.08 -16.58
N LEU A 126 -44.60 11.74 -16.53
CA LEU A 126 -44.24 10.90 -17.68
C LEU A 126 -45.15 11.10 -18.90
N LYS A 127 -46.45 11.36 -18.71
CA LYS A 127 -47.37 11.67 -19.81
C LYS A 127 -46.98 12.98 -20.52
N LYS A 128 -46.56 14.00 -19.76
CA LYS A 128 -46.13 15.31 -20.32
C LYS A 128 -44.93 15.20 -21.26
N VAL A 129 -44.16 14.12 -21.16
CA VAL A 129 -42.99 13.85 -22.01
C VAL A 129 -43.16 12.61 -22.89
N GLU A 130 -44.39 12.10 -23.00
CA GLU A 130 -44.75 10.93 -23.83
C GLU A 130 -44.00 9.62 -23.47
N LEU A 131 -43.45 9.54 -22.26
CA LEU A 131 -42.67 8.38 -21.77
C LEU A 131 -43.50 7.40 -20.92
N ILE A 132 -44.82 7.58 -20.81
CA ILE A 132 -45.68 6.76 -19.95
C ILE A 132 -45.61 5.25 -20.29
N ARG A 133 -45.38 4.90 -21.56
CA ARG A 133 -45.18 3.50 -21.99
C ARG A 133 -43.93 2.87 -21.37
N TYR A 134 -42.96 3.69 -20.95
CA TYR A 134 -41.72 3.28 -20.29
C TYR A 134 -41.77 3.46 -18.77
N CYS A 135 -42.95 3.66 -18.16
CA CYS A 135 -43.08 3.98 -16.74
C CYS A 135 -42.26 3.04 -15.83
N ARG A 136 -42.44 1.72 -15.99
CA ARG A 136 -41.74 0.73 -15.15
C ARG A 136 -40.23 0.71 -15.42
N GLN A 137 -39.80 0.90 -16.65
CA GLN A 137 -38.38 0.94 -17.04
C GLN A 137 -37.68 2.19 -16.46
N ILE A 138 -38.32 3.36 -16.57
CA ILE A 138 -37.81 4.61 -15.99
C ILE A 138 -37.79 4.53 -14.47
N CYS A 139 -38.86 4.03 -13.85
CA CYS A 139 -38.87 3.83 -12.40
C CYS A 139 -37.75 2.88 -11.95
N SER A 140 -37.56 1.75 -12.64
CA SER A 140 -36.48 0.80 -12.35
C SER A 140 -35.11 1.44 -12.51
N TRP A 141 -34.89 2.27 -13.54
CA TRP A 141 -33.65 3.01 -13.74
C TRP A 141 -33.37 4.01 -12.60
N ILE A 142 -34.36 4.83 -12.23
CA ILE A 142 -34.26 5.74 -11.07
C ILE A 142 -33.91 4.93 -9.81
N CYS A 143 -34.60 3.83 -9.60
CA CYS A 143 -34.38 2.98 -8.44
C CYS A 143 -32.98 2.37 -8.42
N ASN A 144 -32.47 1.86 -9.55
CA ASN A 144 -31.11 1.30 -9.64
C ASN A 144 -30.02 2.33 -9.33
N ILE A 145 -30.16 3.56 -9.84
CA ILE A 145 -29.22 4.64 -9.52
C ILE A 145 -29.26 4.98 -8.02
N ARG A 146 -30.46 5.11 -7.46
CA ARG A 146 -30.65 5.34 -6.03
C ARG A 146 -30.05 4.21 -5.19
N CYS A 147 -30.32 2.95 -5.55
CA CYS A 147 -29.77 1.78 -4.88
C CYS A 147 -28.24 1.78 -4.89
N ARG A 148 -27.63 2.01 -6.05
CA ARG A 148 -26.17 2.05 -6.15
C ARG A 148 -25.59 3.12 -5.24
N ARG A 149 -26.18 4.31 -5.21
CA ARG A 149 -25.71 5.41 -4.37
C ARG A 149 -25.87 5.09 -2.88
N ILE A 150 -27.08 4.70 -2.46
CA ILE A 150 -27.35 4.36 -1.06
C ILE A 150 -26.46 3.20 -0.60
N CYS A 151 -26.28 2.15 -1.41
CA CYS A 151 -25.48 1.01 -1.00
C CYS A 151 -23.98 1.32 -0.92
N VAL A 152 -23.45 2.21 -1.77
CA VAL A 152 -22.08 2.71 -1.62
C VAL A 152 -21.93 3.53 -0.34
N GLU A 153 -22.95 4.31 0.03
CA GLU A 153 -22.94 5.13 1.25
C GLU A 153 -23.14 4.29 2.53
N LEU A 154 -24.01 3.28 2.51
CA LEU A 154 -24.26 2.35 3.62
C LEU A 154 -23.13 1.33 3.81
N CYS A 155 -22.46 0.96 2.72
CA CYS A 155 -21.41 -0.05 2.69
C CYS A 155 -20.12 0.50 2.06
N PRO A 156 -19.52 1.56 2.63
CA PRO A 156 -18.21 2.01 2.19
C PRO A 156 -17.18 0.87 2.34
N PRO A 157 -16.06 0.96 1.59
CA PRO A 157 -14.95 0.04 1.75
C PRO A 157 -14.51 -0.04 3.22
N PRO A 158 -13.92 -1.16 3.66
CA PRO A 158 -13.34 -1.23 4.99
C PRO A 158 -12.27 -0.14 5.20
N PRO A 159 -11.89 0.13 6.46
CA PRO A 159 -10.70 0.94 6.71
C PRO A 159 -9.49 0.35 5.99
N LEU A 160 -8.54 1.20 5.60
CA LEU A 160 -7.38 0.81 4.81
C LEU A 160 -6.10 1.43 5.37
N ILE A 161 -5.03 0.64 5.42
CA ILE A 161 -3.67 1.18 5.47
C ILE A 161 -3.28 1.51 4.04
N THR A 162 -3.09 2.80 3.76
CA THR A 162 -2.81 3.30 2.41
C THR A 162 -1.34 3.46 2.13
N HIS A 163 -0.54 3.80 3.15
CA HIS A 163 0.91 3.96 3.00
C HIS A 163 1.66 3.43 4.22
N ILE A 164 2.84 2.89 3.97
CA ILE A 164 3.82 2.49 4.97
C ILE A 164 5.17 3.04 4.51
N GLY A 165 5.87 3.74 5.39
CA GLY A 165 7.12 4.42 5.03
C GLY A 165 6.94 5.44 3.92
N LEU A 166 5.77 6.09 3.87
CA LEU A 166 5.34 7.02 2.80
C LEU A 166 5.15 6.37 1.42
N ILE A 167 5.29 5.05 1.27
CA ILE A 167 5.06 4.35 -0.01
C ILE A 167 3.63 3.77 -0.01
N PRO A 168 2.86 3.93 -1.10
CA PRO A 168 1.54 3.33 -1.20
C PRO A 168 1.57 1.80 -1.10
N THR A 169 0.66 1.21 -0.32
CA THR A 169 0.58 -0.26 -0.13
C THR A 169 0.24 -1.00 -1.41
N THR A 170 -0.31 -0.33 -2.43
CA THR A 170 -0.54 -0.88 -3.76
C THR A 170 0.75 -1.16 -4.54
N GLN A 171 1.89 -0.66 -4.07
CA GLN A 171 3.22 -0.84 -4.68
C GLN A 171 4.05 -1.91 -3.94
N PHE A 172 3.41 -2.72 -3.10
CA PHE A 172 4.08 -3.74 -2.31
C PHE A 172 4.05 -5.07 -3.05
N THR A 173 5.15 -5.82 -2.98
CA THR A 173 5.17 -7.20 -3.44
C THR A 173 4.33 -8.08 -2.48
N PRO A 174 3.94 -9.30 -2.91
CA PRO A 174 3.29 -10.24 -2.01
C PRO A 174 4.11 -10.60 -0.75
N SER A 175 5.45 -10.49 -0.82
CA SER A 175 6.36 -10.69 0.31
C SER A 175 6.49 -9.47 1.23
N GLY A 176 5.84 -8.35 0.91
CA GLY A 176 5.84 -7.13 1.72
C GLY A 176 7.03 -6.20 1.48
N LEU A 177 7.75 -6.36 0.36
CA LEU A 177 8.79 -5.41 -0.07
C LEU A 177 8.13 -4.25 -0.80
N ALA A 178 8.54 -3.02 -0.50
CA ALA A 178 8.03 -1.83 -1.16
C ALA A 178 8.81 -1.53 -2.44
N ASN A 179 8.12 -1.42 -3.58
CA ASN A 179 8.77 -1.29 -4.89
C ASN A 179 8.29 -0.05 -5.66
N GLY A 180 8.26 1.11 -5.01
CA GLY A 180 7.96 2.34 -5.72
C GLY A 180 8.20 3.62 -4.92
N PRO A 181 8.01 4.79 -5.55
CA PRO A 181 8.40 6.07 -4.97
C PRO A 181 7.50 6.45 -3.80
N SER A 182 8.06 7.22 -2.86
CA SER A 182 7.30 7.79 -1.75
C SER A 182 6.31 8.87 -2.23
N VAL A 183 5.25 9.06 -1.45
CA VAL A 183 4.31 10.16 -1.57
C VAL A 183 4.26 10.94 -0.25
N PRO A 184 4.73 12.20 -0.21
CA PRO A 184 5.24 13.02 -1.32
C PRO A 184 6.59 12.50 -1.88
N PRO A 185 6.97 12.92 -3.11
CA PRO A 185 8.24 12.53 -3.70
C PRO A 185 9.44 13.07 -2.89
N GLY A 186 10.53 12.32 -2.89
CA GLY A 186 11.79 12.70 -2.24
C GLY A 186 12.36 11.61 -1.34
N PRO A 187 11.65 11.21 -0.26
CA PRO A 187 12.16 10.23 0.71
C PRO A 187 12.54 8.85 0.13
N ALA A 188 11.77 8.32 -0.82
CA ALA A 188 12.14 7.13 -1.58
C ALA A 188 11.99 7.38 -3.08
N PRO A 189 13.03 7.15 -3.90
CA PRO A 189 12.97 7.36 -5.34
C PRO A 189 12.19 6.24 -6.06
N SER A 190 11.97 6.42 -7.36
CA SER A 190 11.42 5.35 -8.20
C SER A 190 12.38 4.16 -8.29
N PRO A 191 11.87 2.92 -8.47
CA PRO A 191 12.69 1.73 -8.57
C PRO A 191 13.68 1.83 -9.74
N ASN A 192 14.93 1.49 -9.46
CA ASN A 192 15.98 1.33 -10.44
C ASN A 192 16.90 0.19 -9.97
N PRO A 193 16.48 -1.08 -10.15
CA PRO A 193 17.21 -2.20 -9.58
C PRO A 193 18.65 -2.30 -10.10
N ALA A 194 18.89 -1.88 -11.34
CA ALA A 194 20.23 -1.81 -11.93
C ALA A 194 21.17 -0.86 -11.16
N ALA A 195 20.63 0.15 -10.49
CA ALA A 195 21.35 1.07 -9.60
C ALA A 195 21.19 0.71 -8.11
N GLY A 196 20.72 -0.50 -7.77
CA GLY A 196 20.55 -0.94 -6.38
C GLY A 196 19.29 -0.41 -5.68
N VAL A 197 18.31 0.12 -6.43
CA VAL A 197 17.12 0.77 -5.88
C VAL A 197 15.86 -0.04 -6.18
N GLY A 198 15.08 -0.35 -5.16
CA GLY A 198 13.80 -1.06 -5.28
C GLY A 198 13.68 -2.16 -4.24
N ASP A 199 12.50 -2.78 -4.21
CA ASP A 199 12.22 -3.95 -3.37
C ASP A 199 12.66 -3.77 -1.90
N HIS A 200 12.25 -2.66 -1.30
CA HIS A 200 12.73 -2.17 -0.03
C HIS A 200 12.05 -2.86 1.17
N PRO A 201 12.80 -3.40 2.14
CA PRO A 201 12.28 -3.61 3.49
C PRO A 201 12.25 -2.29 4.26
N PHE A 202 11.61 -2.28 5.43
CA PHE A 202 11.53 -1.10 6.30
C PHE A 202 12.30 -1.29 7.62
N GLY A 203 12.96 -0.23 8.07
CA GLY A 203 13.74 -0.19 9.32
C GLY A 203 13.47 1.07 10.13
N GLY A 204 13.79 1.02 11.42
CA GLY A 204 13.65 2.12 12.36
C GLY A 204 12.20 2.57 12.57
N LYS A 205 11.96 3.86 12.40
CA LYS A 205 10.66 4.51 12.64
C LYS A 205 9.88 4.70 11.35
N VAL A 206 8.81 3.94 11.17
CA VAL A 206 8.04 3.87 9.92
C VAL A 206 6.68 4.56 10.05
N ASN A 207 6.42 5.53 9.18
CA ASN A 207 5.18 6.29 9.09
C ASN A 207 4.05 5.40 8.52
N ILE A 208 2.93 5.35 9.22
CA ILE A 208 1.74 4.62 8.77
C ILE A 208 0.62 5.60 8.46
N ARG A 209 0.06 5.49 7.25
CA ARG A 209 -1.10 6.26 6.82
C ARG A 209 -2.26 5.35 6.45
N GLY A 210 -3.46 5.87 6.58
CA GLY A 210 -4.66 5.12 6.22
C GLY A 210 -5.90 5.98 6.08
N LEU A 211 -7.00 5.29 5.80
CA LEU A 211 -8.33 5.84 5.67
C LEU A 211 -9.27 5.02 6.55
N PHE A 212 -10.21 5.68 7.21
CA PHE A 212 -11.16 4.98 8.06
C PHE A 212 -12.32 4.39 7.26
N ASN A 213 -12.78 5.06 6.20
CA ASN A 213 -13.87 4.61 5.32
C ASN A 213 -15.11 4.06 6.04
N ILE A 214 -15.40 4.49 7.26
CA ILE A 214 -16.60 4.09 8.01
C ILE A 214 -17.38 5.32 8.45
N ALA A 215 -18.66 5.14 8.76
CA ALA A 215 -19.47 6.21 9.34
C ALA A 215 -19.02 6.54 10.76
N ASN A 216 -18.85 7.83 11.03
CA ASN A 216 -18.58 8.39 12.36
C ASN A 216 -17.46 7.66 13.13
N PRO A 217 -16.23 7.59 12.58
CA PRO A 217 -15.11 6.96 13.25
C PRO A 217 -14.78 7.74 14.54
N SER A 218 -14.71 7.02 15.66
CA SER A 218 -14.50 7.57 17.00
C SER A 218 -13.08 7.31 17.49
N GLN A 219 -12.58 6.09 17.30
CA GLN A 219 -11.24 5.66 17.71
C GLN A 219 -10.61 4.75 16.66
N TYR A 220 -9.29 4.65 16.67
CA TYR A 220 -8.57 3.71 15.83
C TYR A 220 -7.33 3.16 16.55
N LYS A 221 -6.86 2.00 16.10
CA LYS A 221 -5.57 1.42 16.48
C LYS A 221 -4.92 0.77 15.27
N VAL A 222 -3.59 0.80 15.24
CA VAL A 222 -2.80 0.03 14.28
C VAL A 222 -2.04 -1.03 15.07
N GLU A 223 -2.05 -2.25 14.56
CA GLU A 223 -1.47 -3.41 15.21
C GLU A 223 -0.55 -4.14 14.25
N TYR A 224 0.45 -4.83 14.80
CA TYR A 224 1.36 -5.68 14.04
C TYR A 224 1.47 -7.09 14.61
N SER A 225 1.85 -8.06 13.78
CA SER A 225 2.01 -9.46 14.17
C SER A 225 3.03 -10.16 13.26
N LYS A 226 3.63 -11.27 13.73
CA LYS A 226 4.44 -12.20 12.91
C LYS A 226 3.59 -13.26 12.19
N SER A 227 2.28 -13.27 12.43
CA SER A 227 1.30 -14.18 11.83
C SER A 227 0.06 -13.40 11.38
N THR A 228 -0.57 -13.83 10.28
CA THR A 228 -1.83 -13.25 9.78
C THR A 228 -3.01 -13.46 10.73
N THR A 229 -2.88 -14.35 11.73
CA THR A 229 -3.93 -14.65 12.72
C THR A 229 -3.66 -14.05 14.09
N GLY A 230 -2.53 -13.36 14.28
CA GLY A 230 -2.09 -12.85 15.57
C GLY A 230 -1.18 -13.83 16.34
N PRO A 231 -0.87 -13.55 17.62
CA PRO A 231 -1.37 -12.44 18.44
C PRO A 231 -0.95 -11.07 17.89
N TRP A 232 -1.84 -10.08 18.05
CA TRP A 232 -1.65 -8.72 17.55
C TRP A 232 -1.07 -7.82 18.65
N THR A 233 -0.04 -7.05 18.31
CA THR A 233 0.59 -6.07 19.20
C THR A 233 0.21 -4.65 18.76
N PRO A 234 -0.40 -3.83 19.62
CA PRO A 234 -0.73 -2.45 19.29
C PRO A 234 0.52 -1.58 19.16
N ILE A 235 0.47 -0.61 18.25
CA ILE A 235 1.50 0.40 18.06
C ILE A 235 1.16 1.61 18.93
N GLU A 236 1.97 1.84 19.96
CA GLU A 236 1.68 2.82 21.04
C GLU A 236 2.52 4.11 20.95
N ALA A 237 2.86 4.57 19.74
CA ALA A 237 3.67 5.77 19.56
C ALA A 237 2.94 7.05 20.02
N VAL A 238 3.64 7.91 20.76
CA VAL A 238 3.17 9.27 21.04
C VAL A 238 3.43 10.16 19.84
N LEU A 239 2.38 10.79 19.31
CA LEU A 239 2.43 11.58 18.08
C LEU A 239 2.32 13.06 18.41
N GLN A 240 3.02 13.91 17.66
CA GLN A 240 2.84 15.37 17.72
C GLN A 240 1.81 15.79 16.66
N ASP A 241 0.92 16.72 17.02
CA ASP A 241 -0.07 17.31 16.12
C ASP A 241 -0.27 18.80 16.47
N PHE A 242 -1.05 19.52 15.67
CA PHE A 242 -1.32 20.93 15.88
C PHE A 242 -2.67 21.39 15.30
N TYR A 243 -3.17 22.51 15.81
CA TYR A 243 -4.31 23.25 15.25
C TYR A 243 -3.99 24.74 15.14
N LEU A 244 -4.75 25.43 14.29
CA LEU A 244 -4.64 26.89 14.12
C LEU A 244 -5.61 27.62 15.04
N VAL A 245 -5.16 28.74 15.61
CA VAL A 245 -5.98 29.66 16.41
C VAL A 245 -5.90 31.08 15.85
N PRO A 246 -6.93 31.92 16.06
CA PRO A 246 -6.98 33.26 15.49
C PRO A 246 -6.04 34.29 16.15
N HIS A 247 -5.30 33.93 17.21
CA HIS A 247 -4.42 34.83 17.94
C HIS A 247 -3.03 34.20 18.16
N PRO A 248 -1.96 35.01 18.30
CA PRO A 248 -0.61 34.50 18.57
C PRO A 248 -0.51 33.68 19.88
N PRO A 249 0.25 32.56 19.91
CA PRO A 249 0.90 31.94 18.75
C PRO A 249 -0.14 31.21 17.89
N PHE A 250 -0.22 31.56 16.60
CA PHE A 250 -1.25 31.09 15.66
C PHE A 250 -1.31 29.57 15.49
N ILE A 251 -0.27 28.85 15.94
CA ILE A 251 -0.15 27.39 15.92
C ILE A 251 -0.02 26.90 17.36
N ASN A 252 -0.93 26.03 17.78
CA ASN A 252 -0.83 25.31 19.05
C ASN A 252 -0.48 23.85 18.79
N TYR A 253 0.65 23.42 19.34
CA TYR A 253 1.12 22.03 19.28
C TYR A 253 0.61 21.24 20.49
N TYR A 254 0.30 19.96 20.26
CA TYR A 254 -0.13 19.03 21.30
C TYR A 254 0.23 17.60 20.91
N THR A 255 0.12 16.68 21.86
CA THR A 255 0.40 15.26 21.65
C THR A 255 -0.86 14.43 21.56
N ARG A 256 -0.87 13.46 20.66
CA ARG A 256 -1.85 12.37 20.61
C ARG A 256 -1.21 11.14 21.22
N SER A 257 -1.81 10.61 22.28
CA SER A 257 -1.31 9.44 23.00
C SER A 257 -2.39 8.36 23.02
N PRO A 258 -2.05 7.11 22.70
CA PRO A 258 -3.01 6.03 22.74
C PRO A 258 -3.31 5.60 24.18
N THR A 259 -4.53 5.10 24.40
CA THR A 259 -4.90 4.40 25.64
C THR A 259 -5.20 2.95 25.29
N ALA A 260 -4.38 2.01 25.80
CA ALA A 260 -4.43 0.59 25.43
C ALA A 260 -4.45 0.38 23.89
N GLY A 261 -3.51 1.04 23.19
CA GLY A 261 -3.41 1.03 21.73
C GLY A 261 -4.41 1.90 20.95
N TRP A 262 -5.47 2.44 21.58
CA TRP A 262 -6.49 3.22 20.89
C TRP A 262 -6.21 4.73 20.91
N TYR A 263 -6.25 5.35 19.74
CA TYR A 263 -6.20 6.80 19.53
C TYR A 263 -7.60 7.33 19.27
N ASN A 264 -7.93 8.53 19.77
CA ASN A 264 -9.21 9.16 19.42
C ASN A 264 -9.09 9.90 18.09
N VAL A 265 -10.11 9.75 17.24
CA VAL A 265 -10.21 10.46 15.96
C VAL A 265 -10.48 11.95 16.16
N ALA A 266 -11.11 12.32 17.29
CA ALA A 266 -11.34 13.70 17.67
C ALA A 266 -10.04 14.46 17.96
N ASP A 267 -8.97 13.74 18.36
CA ASP A 267 -7.66 14.33 18.66
C ASP A 267 -6.83 14.58 17.39
N MET A 268 -7.32 14.23 16.19
CA MET A 268 -6.58 14.42 14.94
C MET A 268 -6.71 15.87 14.44
N GLY A 269 -5.59 16.58 14.44
CA GLY A 269 -5.49 17.98 14.00
C GLY A 269 -5.10 18.13 12.53
N LEU A 270 -4.49 19.28 12.22
CA LEU A 270 -4.00 19.57 10.86
C LEU A 270 -2.72 18.81 10.53
N GLY A 271 -1.89 18.51 11.53
CA GLY A 271 -0.70 17.67 11.38
C GLY A 271 -1.02 16.23 10.99
N SER A 272 -2.25 15.79 11.25
CA SER A 272 -2.78 14.51 10.78
C SER A 272 -3.11 14.45 9.26
N GLN A 273 -2.81 15.52 8.48
CA GLN A 273 -2.93 15.58 7.01
C GLN A 273 -4.30 15.11 6.50
N GLY A 274 -5.37 15.72 7.00
CA GLY A 274 -6.73 15.30 6.64
C GLY A 274 -7.14 13.95 7.24
N LYS A 275 -6.68 13.66 8.46
CA LYS A 275 -6.93 12.41 9.20
C LYS A 275 -6.38 11.15 8.50
N THR A 276 -5.29 11.30 7.75
CA THR A 276 -4.63 10.18 7.06
C THR A 276 -3.40 9.68 7.79
N TYR A 277 -2.72 10.50 8.58
CA TYR A 277 -1.56 10.08 9.36
C TYR A 277 -1.98 9.39 10.68
N LEU A 278 -1.79 8.07 10.73
CA LEU A 278 -2.31 7.23 11.81
C LEU A 278 -1.35 7.11 12.99
N THR A 279 -0.12 6.67 12.74
CA THR A 279 0.90 6.45 13.77
C THR A 279 2.28 6.32 13.13
N ASP A 280 3.31 6.35 13.97
CA ASP A 280 4.63 5.84 13.62
C ASP A 280 4.85 4.47 14.26
N TRP A 281 5.43 3.55 13.51
CA TRP A 281 5.79 2.21 13.95
C TRP A 281 7.30 2.14 14.15
N ASN A 282 7.75 2.01 15.40
CA ASN A 282 9.13 1.59 15.66
C ASN A 282 9.21 0.09 15.39
N THR A 283 9.81 -0.30 14.27
CA THR A 283 9.84 -1.68 13.82
C THR A 283 10.60 -2.55 14.82
N PRO A 284 10.19 -3.83 15.04
CA PRO A 284 10.90 -4.72 15.94
C PRO A 284 12.32 -5.01 15.45
N SER A 285 13.24 -5.27 16.37
CA SER A 285 14.64 -5.61 16.05
C SER A 285 14.77 -6.82 15.12
N GLY A 286 15.82 -6.81 14.31
CA GLY A 286 16.15 -7.90 13.38
C GLY A 286 15.41 -7.79 12.05
N THR A 287 15.59 -8.82 11.21
CA THR A 287 14.98 -8.92 9.88
C THR A 287 13.83 -9.93 9.88
N GLY A 288 12.74 -9.64 9.17
CA GLY A 288 11.64 -10.61 9.02
C GLY A 288 10.34 -10.04 8.45
N VAL A 289 9.39 -10.95 8.20
CA VAL A 289 8.05 -10.58 7.71
C VAL A 289 7.12 -10.28 8.90
N TYR A 290 6.38 -9.19 8.76
CA TYR A 290 5.34 -8.78 9.68
C TYR A 290 4.05 -8.46 8.92
N TYR A 291 2.95 -8.44 9.66
CA TYR A 291 1.63 -8.15 9.15
C TYR A 291 1.06 -6.98 9.93
N LEU A 292 0.53 -5.98 9.22
CA LEU A 292 -0.14 -4.82 9.81
C LEU A 292 -1.63 -4.89 9.59
N LYS A 293 -2.39 -4.37 10.55
CA LYS A 293 -3.84 -4.20 10.46
C LYS A 293 -4.26 -2.89 11.12
N LEU A 294 -5.23 -2.22 10.53
CA LEU A 294 -5.93 -1.08 11.10
C LEU A 294 -7.29 -1.54 11.62
N THR A 295 -7.59 -1.21 12.87
CA THR A 295 -8.91 -1.43 13.47
C THR A 295 -9.52 -0.08 13.85
N VAL A 296 -10.75 0.19 13.44
CA VAL A 296 -11.44 1.47 13.68
C VAL A 296 -12.77 1.22 14.38
N LYS A 297 -13.07 1.99 15.42
CA LYS A 297 -14.39 2.02 16.05
C LYS A 297 -15.24 3.15 15.47
N ASN A 298 -16.52 2.89 15.31
CA ASN A 298 -17.50 3.95 15.13
C ASN A 298 -18.00 4.49 16.49
N ALA A 299 -18.87 5.49 16.45
CA ALA A 299 -19.49 6.08 17.65
C ALA A 299 -20.35 5.12 18.50
N MET A 300 -20.65 3.90 18.02
CA MET A 300 -21.34 2.84 18.78
C MET A 300 -20.39 1.73 19.24
N ASP A 301 -19.08 1.98 19.26
CA ASP A 301 -18.02 1.03 19.63
C ASP A 301 -17.95 -0.23 18.75
N VAL A 302 -18.53 -0.18 17.55
CA VAL A 302 -18.44 -1.26 16.56
C VAL A 302 -17.09 -1.18 15.86
N GLU A 303 -16.27 -2.23 15.97
CA GLU A 303 -14.94 -2.27 15.35
C GLU A 303 -14.99 -2.71 13.87
N PHE A 304 -14.14 -2.14 13.04
CA PHE A 304 -14.01 -2.46 11.62
C PHE A 304 -12.54 -2.70 11.35
N GLU A 305 -12.22 -3.83 10.72
CA GLU A 305 -10.85 -4.22 10.45
C GLU A 305 -10.49 -3.99 8.98
N SER A 306 -9.27 -3.52 8.75
CA SER A 306 -8.72 -3.43 7.40
C SER A 306 -8.28 -4.81 6.89
N PRO A 307 -8.11 -4.96 5.56
CA PRO A 307 -7.25 -6.01 5.03
C PRO A 307 -5.87 -5.96 5.69
N ILE A 308 -5.26 -7.15 5.83
CA ILE A 308 -3.91 -7.29 6.38
C ILE A 308 -2.90 -6.84 5.31
N VAL A 309 -1.91 -6.05 5.72
CA VAL A 309 -0.78 -5.65 4.87
C VAL A 309 0.47 -6.39 5.30
N THR A 310 1.08 -7.15 4.38
CA THR A 310 2.38 -7.79 4.59
C THR A 310 3.49 -6.76 4.46
N VAL A 311 4.46 -6.78 5.37
CA VAL A 311 5.59 -5.84 5.43
C VAL A 311 6.87 -6.59 5.73
N GLN A 312 7.90 -6.40 4.92
CA GLN A 312 9.25 -6.86 5.24
C GLN A 312 9.94 -5.81 6.12
N VAL A 313 10.46 -6.24 7.26
CA VAL A 313 11.27 -5.43 8.16
C VAL A 313 12.74 -5.84 8.02
N ASP A 314 13.61 -4.84 8.06
CA ASP A 314 15.05 -5.01 8.18
C ASP A 314 15.63 -3.92 9.07
N ASN A 315 16.21 -4.33 10.19
CA ASN A 315 16.89 -3.47 11.16
C ASN A 315 18.35 -3.92 11.38
N GLU A 316 18.85 -4.84 10.55
CA GLU A 316 20.21 -5.33 10.63
C GLU A 316 21.09 -4.55 9.65
N ASN A 317 22.29 -4.17 10.10
CA ASN A 317 23.27 -3.57 9.20
C ASN A 317 23.91 -4.66 8.34
N PRO A 318 24.36 -4.33 7.12
CA PRO A 318 25.18 -5.21 6.31
C PRO A 318 26.38 -5.80 7.07
N ASN A 319 26.65 -7.08 6.82
CA ASN A 319 27.80 -7.78 7.35
C ASN A 319 29.02 -7.53 6.45
N ILE A 320 30.15 -7.13 7.02
CA ILE A 320 31.38 -6.87 6.28
C ILE A 320 32.62 -7.22 7.11
N ASP A 321 33.46 -8.08 6.55
CA ASP A 321 34.75 -8.43 7.14
C ASP A 321 35.82 -7.41 6.71
N GLN A 322 36.87 -7.30 7.52
CA GLN A 322 38.03 -6.48 7.20
C GLN A 322 38.73 -7.05 5.95
N PRO A 323 38.93 -6.28 4.87
CA PRO A 323 39.67 -6.76 3.70
C PRO A 323 41.11 -7.13 4.06
N GLU A 324 41.59 -8.26 3.54
CA GLU A 324 42.97 -8.70 3.70
C GLU A 324 43.74 -8.59 2.38
N LEU A 325 44.96 -8.06 2.45
CA LEU A 325 45.84 -7.92 1.29
C LEU A 325 46.96 -8.96 1.34
N TRP A 326 47.15 -9.62 0.21
CA TRP A 326 48.19 -10.60 -0.03
C TRP A 326 48.87 -10.31 -1.36
N LEU A 327 50.14 -10.64 -1.49
CA LEU A 327 50.91 -10.51 -2.72
C LEU A 327 51.21 -11.92 -3.25
N GLU A 328 50.68 -12.22 -4.42
CA GLU A 328 51.03 -13.38 -5.23
C GLU A 328 52.24 -13.02 -6.10
N LYS A 329 53.41 -13.50 -5.72
CA LYS A 329 54.68 -13.23 -6.42
C LYS A 329 54.76 -13.97 -7.76
N PRO A 330 55.67 -13.57 -8.67
CA PRO A 330 55.87 -14.27 -9.95
C PRO A 330 56.25 -15.76 -9.82
N ASP A 331 56.81 -16.17 -8.69
CA ASP A 331 57.13 -17.57 -8.38
C ASP A 331 55.92 -18.38 -7.88
N GLY A 332 54.74 -17.76 -7.79
CA GLY A 332 53.49 -18.35 -7.30
C GLY A 332 53.34 -18.37 -5.78
N SER A 333 54.33 -17.89 -5.02
CA SER A 333 54.21 -17.79 -3.56
C SER A 333 53.28 -16.63 -3.17
N VAL A 334 52.50 -16.83 -2.10
CA VAL A 334 51.56 -15.83 -1.59
C VAL A 334 52.00 -15.37 -0.20
N VAL A 335 52.25 -14.08 -0.03
CA VAL A 335 52.70 -13.49 1.25
C VAL A 335 51.73 -12.39 1.71
N PRO A 336 51.46 -12.26 3.01
CA PRO A 336 50.59 -11.19 3.50
C PRO A 336 51.28 -9.82 3.34
N LEU A 337 50.55 -8.83 2.85
CA LEU A 337 51.07 -7.45 2.72
C LEU A 337 50.98 -6.66 4.03
N GLY A 338 50.09 -7.05 4.95
CA GLY A 338 49.89 -6.35 6.22
C GLY A 338 49.35 -4.92 6.02
N CYS A 339 49.31 -4.15 7.11
CA CYS A 339 48.91 -2.74 7.08
C CYS A 339 50.05 -1.88 6.51
N CYS A 340 49.75 -1.03 5.52
CA CYS A 340 50.74 -0.22 4.79
C CYS A 340 51.82 -1.05 4.05
N GLY A 341 51.48 -2.27 3.62
CA GLY A 341 52.38 -3.10 2.81
C GLY A 341 52.78 -2.39 1.53
N GLY A 342 54.07 -2.44 1.18
CA GLY A 342 54.59 -1.87 -0.05
C GLY A 342 54.59 -2.88 -1.20
N VAL A 343 54.10 -2.47 -2.37
CA VAL A 343 54.18 -3.25 -3.61
C VAL A 343 54.78 -2.38 -4.71
N ARG A 344 55.78 -2.90 -5.39
CA ARG A 344 56.45 -2.27 -6.54
C ARG A 344 56.05 -2.94 -7.84
N LYS A 345 56.25 -2.23 -8.95
CA LYS A 345 55.94 -2.78 -10.26
C LYS A 345 56.80 -4.02 -10.53
N GLY A 346 56.15 -5.14 -10.80
CA GLY A 346 56.80 -6.43 -11.02
C GLY A 346 56.89 -7.33 -9.78
N ASP A 347 56.50 -6.86 -8.60
CA ASP A 347 56.48 -7.67 -7.36
C ASP A 347 55.43 -8.80 -7.41
N GLY A 348 54.42 -8.67 -8.27
CA GLY A 348 53.37 -9.67 -8.46
C GLY A 348 51.97 -9.09 -8.54
N ILE A 349 50.98 -9.95 -8.27
CA ILE A 349 49.55 -9.63 -8.29
C ILE A 349 49.03 -9.48 -6.87
N ILE A 350 48.22 -8.46 -6.61
CA ILE A 350 47.60 -8.26 -5.31
C ILE A 350 46.35 -9.12 -5.22
N GLN A 351 46.29 -9.98 -4.21
CA GLN A 351 45.10 -10.74 -3.84
C GLN A 351 44.39 -10.02 -2.69
N ILE A 352 43.13 -9.64 -2.92
CA ILE A 352 42.27 -8.99 -1.94
C ILE A 352 41.20 -9.99 -1.52
N LYS A 353 41.24 -10.41 -0.26
CA LYS A 353 40.17 -11.26 0.30
C LYS A 353 39.06 -10.37 0.82
N ILE A 354 37.86 -10.58 0.31
CA ILE A 354 36.67 -9.84 0.71
C ILE A 354 35.55 -10.79 1.11
N ARG A 355 34.74 -10.36 2.08
CA ARG A 355 33.47 -10.99 2.43
C ARG A 355 32.56 -9.89 2.95
N ALA A 356 31.44 -9.67 2.26
CA ALA A 356 30.47 -8.66 2.62
C ALA A 356 29.11 -9.06 2.06
N TRP A 357 28.10 -9.15 2.92
CA TRP A 357 26.79 -9.65 2.55
C TRP A 357 25.67 -9.08 3.41
N ASP A 358 24.46 -9.16 2.88
CA ASP A 358 23.24 -8.75 3.56
C ASP A 358 22.03 -9.53 3.00
N GLU A 359 21.03 -9.84 3.84
CA GLU A 359 19.82 -10.54 3.38
C GLU A 359 19.00 -9.70 2.40
N ASN A 360 19.09 -8.37 2.51
CA ASN A 360 18.45 -7.38 1.65
C ASN A 360 19.47 -6.54 0.88
N PHE A 361 20.57 -7.16 0.47
CA PHE A 361 21.63 -6.59 -0.35
C PHE A 361 21.13 -5.65 -1.46
N SER A 362 21.72 -4.46 -1.54
CA SER A 362 21.50 -3.48 -2.61
C SER A 362 22.67 -3.48 -3.59
N GLN A 363 23.87 -3.20 -3.09
CA GLN A 363 25.06 -3.03 -3.89
C GLN A 363 26.35 -3.22 -3.08
N LEU A 364 27.44 -3.54 -3.78
CA LEU A 364 28.79 -3.70 -3.23
C LEU A 364 29.79 -3.09 -4.19
N THR A 365 30.79 -2.38 -3.64
CA THR A 365 31.90 -1.82 -4.41
C THR A 365 33.22 -2.07 -3.69
N LEU A 366 34.27 -2.27 -4.49
CA LEU A 366 35.66 -2.34 -4.02
C LEU A 366 36.49 -1.36 -4.86
N VAL A 367 37.08 -0.38 -4.18
CA VAL A 367 37.85 0.72 -4.81
C VAL A 367 39.16 0.94 -4.06
N ALA A 368 40.12 1.58 -4.71
CA ALA A 368 41.32 2.12 -4.08
C ALA A 368 41.21 3.64 -4.05
N GLU A 369 41.23 4.24 -2.87
CA GLU A 369 41.16 5.69 -2.66
C GLU A 369 42.54 6.21 -2.24
N GLY A 370 43.08 7.21 -2.95
CA GLY A 370 44.37 7.79 -2.59
C GLY A 370 45.08 8.51 -3.74
N GLY A 371 46.20 9.15 -3.43
CA GLY A 371 47.02 9.91 -4.39
C GLY A 371 46.38 11.20 -4.93
N CYS A 372 46.99 11.75 -5.99
CA CYS A 372 46.46 12.91 -6.73
C CYS A 372 45.24 12.56 -7.61
N SER A 373 44.90 11.27 -7.70
CA SER A 373 44.10 10.66 -8.77
C SER A 373 42.65 10.33 -8.36
N GLY A 374 42.27 10.50 -7.09
CA GLY A 374 40.90 10.23 -6.61
C GLY A 374 40.61 8.75 -6.33
N SER A 375 39.34 8.34 -6.52
CA SER A 375 38.88 6.94 -6.33
C SER A 375 39.12 6.12 -7.59
N ILE A 376 39.81 4.98 -7.44
CA ILE A 376 40.19 4.08 -8.53
C ILE A 376 39.37 2.79 -8.42
N THR A 377 38.71 2.42 -9.50
CA THR A 377 37.97 1.16 -9.60
C THR A 377 38.93 -0.03 -9.59
N ILE A 378 38.76 -0.94 -8.64
CA ILE A 378 39.50 -2.21 -8.63
C ILE A 378 38.83 -3.19 -9.59
N THR A 379 39.62 -3.82 -10.45
CA THR A 379 39.20 -4.85 -11.40
C THR A 379 39.70 -6.22 -10.98
N ASP A 380 38.92 -7.27 -11.29
CA ASP A 380 39.26 -8.66 -10.95
C ASP A 380 39.72 -9.43 -12.19
N LEU A 381 41.00 -9.80 -12.20
CA LEU A 381 41.62 -10.62 -13.25
C LEU A 381 40.95 -11.99 -13.39
N ASN A 382 40.33 -12.53 -12.32
CA ASN A 382 39.57 -13.78 -12.40
C ASN A 382 38.32 -13.65 -13.29
N THR A 383 37.84 -12.43 -13.51
CA THR A 383 36.66 -12.12 -14.34
C THR A 383 37.03 -11.47 -15.67
N GLY A 384 38.29 -11.58 -16.09
CA GLY A 384 38.78 -10.93 -17.31
C GLY A 384 38.94 -9.41 -17.17
N GLY A 385 39.08 -8.89 -15.94
CA GLY A 385 39.28 -7.48 -15.66
C GLY A 385 37.99 -6.66 -15.47
N ALA A 386 36.87 -7.30 -15.12
CA ALA A 386 35.65 -6.57 -14.79
C ALA A 386 35.78 -5.81 -13.45
N PRO A 387 35.13 -4.64 -13.29
CA PRO A 387 35.05 -3.95 -12.02
C PRO A 387 34.48 -4.83 -10.91
N VAL A 388 35.04 -4.72 -9.70
CA VAL A 388 34.46 -5.32 -8.50
C VAL A 388 33.39 -4.36 -7.95
N SER A 389 32.32 -4.24 -8.72
CA SER A 389 31.15 -3.45 -8.39
C SER A 389 29.93 -4.19 -8.91
N ARG A 390 28.92 -4.38 -8.05
CA ARG A 390 27.65 -4.97 -8.48
C ARG A 390 26.48 -4.48 -7.65
N THR A 391 25.32 -4.52 -8.27
CA THR A 391 24.02 -4.31 -7.63
C THR A 391 23.23 -5.61 -7.67
N TYR A 392 22.21 -5.73 -6.84
CA TYR A 392 21.31 -6.88 -6.86
C TYR A 392 20.54 -6.99 -8.20
N ASN A 393 20.41 -5.89 -8.95
CA ASN A 393 19.82 -5.82 -10.29
C ASN A 393 18.44 -6.49 -10.41
N GLY A 394 17.62 -6.38 -9.35
CA GLY A 394 16.27 -6.96 -9.28
C GLY A 394 16.23 -8.40 -8.78
N ASN A 395 17.38 -9.05 -8.56
CA ASN A 395 17.46 -10.38 -7.98
C ASN A 395 17.45 -10.30 -6.45
N THR A 396 16.27 -10.38 -5.86
CA THR A 396 16.06 -10.33 -4.39
C THR A 396 16.70 -11.49 -3.63
N ALA A 397 17.23 -12.51 -4.32
CA ALA A 397 17.99 -13.61 -3.72
C ALA A 397 19.51 -13.36 -3.71
N ASP A 398 20.01 -12.33 -4.40
CA ASP A 398 21.42 -11.94 -4.29
C ASP A 398 21.66 -11.31 -2.91
N LYS A 399 22.68 -11.82 -2.21
CA LYS A 399 23.07 -11.38 -0.87
C LYS A 399 24.42 -10.67 -0.86
N GLY A 400 25.01 -10.41 -2.03
CA GLY A 400 26.40 -9.97 -2.13
C GLY A 400 27.37 -11.15 -2.03
N GLU A 401 28.44 -11.01 -1.25
CA GLU A 401 29.55 -11.97 -1.10
C GLU A 401 29.48 -12.66 0.30
N PRO A 402 28.56 -13.61 0.52
CA PRO A 402 28.41 -14.29 1.82
C PRO A 402 29.54 -15.26 2.14
N VAL A 403 30.31 -15.65 1.13
CA VAL A 403 31.52 -16.48 1.23
C VAL A 403 32.71 -15.64 0.81
N THR A 404 33.86 -15.88 1.44
CA THR A 404 35.10 -15.16 1.10
C THR A 404 35.46 -15.34 -0.36
N ARG A 405 35.58 -14.22 -1.08
CA ARG A 405 36.05 -14.13 -2.46
C ARG A 405 37.47 -13.58 -2.50
N ILE A 406 38.30 -14.11 -3.39
CA ILE A 406 39.63 -13.61 -3.67
C ILE A 406 39.58 -12.82 -4.99
N VAL A 407 39.78 -11.52 -4.90
CA VAL A 407 39.94 -10.62 -6.05
C VAL A 407 41.41 -10.58 -6.42
N ARG A 408 41.76 -10.83 -7.68
CA ARG A 408 43.13 -10.70 -8.18
C ARG A 408 43.25 -9.38 -8.94
N TRP A 409 44.04 -8.46 -8.41
CA TRP A 409 44.19 -7.11 -8.94
C TRP A 409 45.65 -6.82 -9.28
N ASP A 410 45.88 -6.39 -10.51
CA ASP A 410 47.15 -5.80 -10.92
C ASP A 410 46.95 -4.27 -11.09
N PRO A 411 47.49 -3.45 -10.17
CA PRO A 411 47.32 -2.00 -10.19
C PRO A 411 47.95 -1.33 -11.43
N TRP A 412 48.85 -2.02 -12.14
CA TRP A 412 49.47 -1.51 -13.36
C TRP A 412 48.80 -2.04 -14.64
N SER A 413 47.79 -2.91 -14.53
CA SER A 413 47.08 -3.48 -15.67
C SER A 413 45.79 -2.71 -16.03
N GLY A 414 45.48 -2.70 -17.33
CA GLY A 414 44.20 -2.18 -17.82
C GLY A 414 44.01 -0.67 -17.62
N PRO A 415 42.77 -0.19 -17.45
CA PRO A 415 42.46 1.23 -17.26
C PRO A 415 42.89 1.80 -15.90
N SER A 416 43.35 0.96 -14.97
CA SER A 416 43.64 1.34 -13.58
C SER A 416 44.88 2.23 -13.44
N ASN A 417 45.90 2.05 -14.31
CA ASN A 417 47.23 2.68 -14.31
C ASN A 417 47.55 3.49 -13.04
N VAL A 418 47.67 2.77 -11.92
CA VAL A 418 47.69 3.41 -10.59
C VAL A 418 49.02 4.12 -10.41
N GLU A 419 48.97 5.40 -10.05
CA GLU A 419 50.16 6.18 -9.77
C GLU A 419 50.83 5.69 -8.48
N PRO A 420 52.16 5.78 -8.36
CA PRO A 420 52.84 5.48 -7.11
C PRO A 420 52.37 6.40 -5.98
N CYS A 421 51.65 5.87 -5.00
CA CYS A 421 51.18 6.60 -3.82
C CYS A 421 50.75 5.66 -2.68
N CYS A 422 50.32 6.25 -1.56
CA CYS A 422 49.56 5.55 -0.53
C CYS A 422 48.08 5.53 -0.90
N TYR A 423 47.51 4.33 -0.91
CA TYR A 423 46.11 4.08 -1.18
C TYR A 423 45.44 3.39 0.01
N VAL A 424 44.13 3.52 0.06
CA VAL A 424 43.26 2.82 0.96
C VAL A 424 42.33 1.99 0.09
N VAL A 425 42.41 0.66 0.21
CA VAL A 425 41.46 -0.25 -0.43
C VAL A 425 40.20 -0.25 0.41
N VAL A 426 39.10 0.28 -0.13
CA VAL A 426 37.81 0.44 0.53
C VAL A 426 36.82 -0.58 -0.05
N LEU A 427 36.31 -1.46 0.80
CA LEU A 427 35.16 -2.31 0.53
C LEU A 427 33.93 -1.65 1.13
N SER A 428 32.91 -1.40 0.31
CA SER A 428 31.64 -0.83 0.74
C SER A 428 30.49 -1.75 0.37
N ILE A 429 29.52 -1.87 1.26
CA ILE A 429 28.26 -2.59 1.04
C ILE A 429 27.07 -1.75 1.51
N TRP A 430 25.97 -1.85 0.78
CA TRP A 430 24.69 -1.23 1.07
C TRP A 430 23.58 -2.28 1.03
N ASP A 431 22.57 -2.11 1.87
CA ASP A 431 21.30 -2.82 1.84
C ASP A 431 20.19 -1.96 1.21
N ARG A 432 19.00 -2.54 1.05
CA ARG A 432 17.84 -1.90 0.41
C ARG A 432 16.91 -1.22 1.41
N ALA A 433 17.17 -1.24 2.72
CA ALA A 433 16.17 -0.76 3.69
C ALA A 433 15.78 0.71 3.50
N ILE A 434 14.50 1.00 3.74
CA ILE A 434 14.03 2.36 4.01
C ILE A 434 14.06 2.53 5.52
N VAL A 435 14.98 3.36 6.00
CA VAL A 435 15.18 3.61 7.43
C VAL A 435 14.60 4.98 7.76
N ASP A 436 13.78 5.05 8.79
CA ASP A 436 13.15 6.29 9.25
C ASP A 436 12.37 7.05 8.14
N ASN A 437 11.73 6.30 7.24
CA ASN A 437 10.97 6.77 6.07
C ASN A 437 11.82 7.34 4.93
N HIS A 438 13.13 7.16 4.96
CA HIS A 438 14.04 7.67 3.95
C HIS A 438 14.93 6.57 3.40
N TRP A 439 15.13 6.58 2.08
CA TRP A 439 16.12 5.74 1.42
C TRP A 439 17.36 6.58 1.10
N ALA A 440 18.47 6.28 1.77
CA ALA A 440 19.79 6.87 1.52
C ALA A 440 20.82 5.78 1.15
N GLY A 441 20.36 4.71 0.50
CA GLY A 441 21.14 3.47 0.31
C GLY A 441 21.07 2.56 1.53
N GLY A 442 19.87 2.32 2.07
CA GLY A 442 19.70 1.40 3.20
C GLY A 442 19.96 2.04 4.57
N HIS A 443 20.57 1.26 5.45
CA HIS A 443 21.19 1.71 6.70
C HIS A 443 22.43 2.61 6.48
N GLY A 444 22.74 2.94 5.21
CA GLY A 444 23.93 3.64 4.79
C GLY A 444 25.07 2.67 4.42
N PRO A 445 26.12 3.15 3.73
CA PRO A 445 27.27 2.31 3.42
C PRO A 445 27.95 1.82 4.70
N VAL A 446 28.08 0.51 4.86
CA VAL A 446 29.05 -0.05 5.81
C VAL A 446 30.36 -0.25 5.07
N GLN A 447 31.43 0.35 5.58
CA GLN A 447 32.74 0.37 4.93
C GLN A 447 33.81 -0.24 5.83
N ARG A 448 34.72 -0.99 5.20
CA ARG A 448 35.96 -1.45 5.79
C ARG A 448 37.10 -1.19 4.83
N TRP A 449 38.28 -0.91 5.38
CA TRP A 449 39.38 -0.45 4.56
C TRP A 449 40.74 -0.88 5.08
N VAL A 450 41.69 -1.04 4.17
CA VAL A 450 43.07 -1.42 4.46
C VAL A 450 44.03 -0.58 3.62
N SER A 451 45.11 -0.11 4.24
CA SER A 451 46.11 0.72 3.56
C SER A 451 47.11 -0.12 2.77
N LEU A 452 47.52 0.41 1.63
CA LEU A 452 48.46 -0.18 0.69
C LEU A 452 49.39 0.93 0.16
N GLN A 453 50.68 0.67 0.09
CA GLN A 453 51.63 1.55 -0.58
C GLN A 453 51.98 0.97 -1.95
N ILE A 454 51.67 1.73 -3.02
CA ILE A 454 52.08 1.40 -4.39
C ILE A 454 53.30 2.26 -4.70
N ALA A 455 54.42 1.61 -5.00
CA ALA A 455 55.70 2.25 -5.31
C ALA A 455 56.13 1.91 -6.76
N ILE A 456 57.07 2.70 -7.29
CA ILE A 456 57.70 2.44 -8.60
C ILE A 456 58.50 1.15 -8.53
#